data_AF-A0A1Q9HFG7-F1
#
_entry.id   AF-A0A1Q9HFG7-F1
#
_cell.length_a   1.000
_cell.length_b   1.000
_cell.length_c   1.000
_cell.angle_alpha   90.00
_cell.angle_beta   90.00
_cell.angle_gamma   90.00
#
_symmetry.space_group_name_H-M   'P 1'
#
loop_
_entity.id
_entity.type
_entity.pdbx_description
1 polymer ?
#
loop_
_entity_poly.entity_id
_entity_poly.type
_entity_poly.pdbx_seq_one_letter_code
_entity_poly.pdbx_strand_id
1 'polypeptide(L)'
;MKSNSGFTLIELVVVIVILGILSAFAASKYISFKSDSHRSVITSVYGSFNSALELFHSQWVIEGKPELVKGYADGKLYASAIGYPINDDNNQSVDGPGCKSIFESLVLSEIKLLPEADKVSAGEGDIFYHYTGDQRCYYSYVGGESQITTIHYDPNTRDLSIEYPAD
;
A
#
# COMPACT_ATOMS: atom_id res chain seq x y z
N MET A 1 -57.66 9.41 -28.12
CA MET A 1 -56.49 10.11 -28.68
C MET A 1 -55.53 10.38 -27.54
N LYS A 2 -54.35 9.76 -27.50
CA LYS A 2 -53.33 10.03 -26.48
C LYS A 2 -52.52 11.25 -26.93
N SER A 3 -52.53 12.33 -26.14
CA SER A 3 -51.66 13.48 -26.36
C SER A 3 -50.22 13.09 -26.02
N ASN A 4 -49.34 13.01 -27.01
CA ASN A 4 -47.90 13.00 -26.77
C ASN A 4 -47.51 14.43 -26.34
N SER A 5 -47.38 14.65 -25.04
CA SER A 5 -46.71 15.84 -24.50
C SER A 5 -45.22 15.70 -24.80
N GLY A 6 -44.77 16.35 -25.87
CA GLY A 6 -43.35 16.46 -26.18
C GLY A 6 -42.62 17.30 -25.14
N PHE A 7 -41.35 16.98 -24.89
CA PHE A 7 -40.47 17.74 -24.01
C PHE A 7 -40.22 19.13 -24.60
N THR A 8 -40.20 20.19 -23.78
CA THR A 8 -39.95 21.55 -24.28
C THR A 8 -38.45 21.78 -24.46
N LEU A 9 -38.05 22.59 -25.45
CA LEU A 9 -36.64 22.93 -25.67
C LEU A 9 -36.01 23.60 -24.44
N ILE A 10 -36.78 24.43 -23.73
CA ILE A 10 -36.29 25.11 -22.53
C ILE A 10 -36.00 24.14 -21.38
N GLU A 11 -36.81 23.10 -21.24
CA GLU A 11 -36.65 22.09 -20.20
C GLU A 11 -35.37 21.27 -20.43
N LEU A 12 -35.04 20.96 -21.69
CA LEU A 12 -33.78 20.30 -22.02
C LEU A 12 -32.57 21.22 -21.74
N VAL A 13 -32.67 22.50 -22.10
CA VAL A 13 -31.60 23.49 -21.88
C VAL A 13 -31.33 23.70 -20.39
N VAL A 14 -32.38 23.83 -19.57
CA VAL A 14 -32.22 24.01 -18.12
C VAL A 14 -31.57 22.78 -17.49
N VAL A 15 -31.93 21.56 -17.93
CA VAL A 15 -31.33 20.32 -17.41
C VAL A 15 -29.83 20.25 -17.70
N ILE A 16 -29.39 20.52 -18.94
CA ILE A 16 -27.95 20.46 -19.26
C ILE A 16 -27.14 21.55 -18.54
N VAL A 17 -27.74 22.74 -18.30
CA VAL A 17 -27.09 23.81 -17.52
C VAL A 17 -26.92 23.39 -16.07
N ILE A 18 -27.96 22.82 -15.45
CA ILE A 18 -27.89 22.32 -14.08
C ILE A 18 -26.86 21.18 -13.98
N LEU A 19 -26.89 20.21 -14.90
CA LEU A 19 -25.91 19.12 -14.94
C LEU A 19 -24.48 19.65 -15.14
N GLY A 20 -24.29 20.69 -15.95
CA GLY A 20 -22.99 21.32 -16.15
C GLY A 20 -22.43 21.92 -14.86
N ILE A 21 -23.25 22.67 -14.11
CA ILE A 21 -22.85 23.28 -12.83
C ILE A 21 -22.55 22.19 -11.79
N LEU A 22 -23.45 21.20 -11.64
CA LEU A 22 -23.25 20.10 -10.69
C LEU A 22 -21.99 19.29 -11.00
N SER A 23 -21.71 19.03 -12.28
CA SER A 23 -20.52 18.30 -12.71
C SER A 23 -19.23 19.03 -12.36
N ALA A 24 -19.19 20.36 -12.50
CA ALA A 24 -18.02 21.17 -12.17
C ALA A 24 -17.68 21.10 -10.66
N PHE A 25 -18.69 21.16 -9.79
CA PHE A 25 -18.48 21.02 -8.34
C PHE A 25 -18.14 19.58 -7.93
N ALA A 26 -18.78 18.59 -8.53
CA ALA A 26 -18.51 17.19 -8.23
C ALA A 26 -17.08 16.79 -8.62
N ALA A 27 -16.57 17.27 -9.76
CA ALA A 27 -15.23 16.96 -10.25
C ALA A 27 -14.12 17.44 -9.29
N SER A 28 -14.18 18.70 -8.81
CA SER A 28 -13.18 19.23 -7.89
C SER A 28 -13.18 18.50 -6.54
N LYS A 29 -14.37 18.15 -6.04
CA LYS A 29 -14.49 17.40 -4.78
C LYS A 29 -14.04 15.95 -4.92
N TYR A 30 -14.31 15.32 -6.07
CA TYR A 30 -13.87 13.96 -6.38
C TYR A 30 -12.34 13.82 -6.33
N ILE A 31 -11.59 14.78 -6.89
CA ILE A 31 -10.12 14.76 -6.86
C ILE A 31 -9.58 14.76 -5.42
N SER A 32 -10.10 15.65 -4.56
CA SER A 32 -9.72 15.71 -3.15
C SER A 32 -10.07 14.42 -2.38
N PHE A 33 -11.25 13.84 -2.62
CA PHE A 33 -11.60 12.58 -1.98
C PHE A 33 -10.71 11.42 -2.42
N LYS A 34 -10.29 11.42 -3.68
CA LYS A 34 -9.39 10.41 -4.22
C LYS A 34 -8.03 10.45 -3.52
N SER A 35 -7.40 11.62 -3.43
CA SER A 35 -6.11 11.77 -2.71
C SER A 35 -6.21 11.36 -1.24
N ASP A 36 -7.28 11.77 -0.56
CA ASP A 36 -7.52 11.41 0.84
C ASP A 36 -7.71 9.89 1.02
N SER A 37 -8.41 9.24 0.08
CA SER A 37 -8.58 7.79 0.10
C SER A 37 -7.25 7.05 -0.03
N HIS A 38 -6.39 7.48 -0.97
CA HIS A 38 -5.06 6.89 -1.15
C HIS A 38 -4.18 7.04 0.10
N ARG A 39 -4.14 8.23 0.72
CA ARG A 39 -3.43 8.43 2.00
C ARG A 39 -3.97 7.52 3.10
N SER A 40 -5.29 7.33 3.18
CA SER A 40 -5.89 6.43 4.17
C SER A 40 -5.50 4.98 3.91
N VAL A 41 -5.48 4.52 2.66
CA VAL A 41 -5.08 3.15 2.31
C VAL A 41 -3.65 2.89 2.73
N ILE A 42 -2.69 3.74 2.31
CA ILE A 42 -1.29 3.52 2.64
C ILE A 42 -1.01 3.62 4.15
N THR A 43 -1.70 4.54 4.85
CA THR A 43 -1.61 4.62 6.32
C THR A 43 -2.17 3.36 6.99
N SER A 44 -3.25 2.78 6.46
CA SER A 44 -3.80 1.52 6.96
C SER A 44 -2.86 0.34 6.73
N VAL A 45 -2.23 0.28 5.55
CA VAL A 45 -1.20 -0.73 5.22
C VAL A 45 -0.02 -0.59 6.17
N TYR A 46 0.51 0.62 6.33
CA TYR A 46 1.59 0.92 7.28
C TYR A 46 1.25 0.48 8.71
N GLY A 47 0.07 0.83 9.21
CA GLY A 47 -0.36 0.45 10.56
C GLY A 47 -0.53 -1.06 10.75
N SER A 48 -1.07 -1.74 9.74
CA SER A 48 -1.22 -3.20 9.75
C SER A 48 0.15 -3.88 9.71
N PHE A 49 1.06 -3.38 8.88
CA PHE A 49 2.42 -3.88 8.77
C PHE A 49 3.19 -3.69 10.08
N ASN A 50 3.14 -2.50 10.69
CA ASN A 50 3.74 -2.24 12.00
C ASN A 50 3.19 -3.20 13.07
N SER A 51 1.88 -3.43 13.10
CA SER A 51 1.26 -4.35 14.05
C SER A 51 1.73 -5.79 13.82
N ALA A 52 1.86 -6.21 12.57
CA ALA A 52 2.37 -7.54 12.23
C ALA A 52 3.85 -7.74 12.61
N LEU A 53 4.68 -6.69 12.49
CA LEU A 53 6.07 -6.73 12.95
C LEU A 53 6.16 -6.92 14.47
N GLU A 54 5.32 -6.23 15.25
CA GLU A 54 5.27 -6.39 16.72
C GLU A 54 4.77 -7.78 17.13
N LEU A 55 3.81 -8.35 16.39
CA LEU A 55 3.35 -9.73 16.60
C LEU A 55 4.44 -10.74 16.27
N PHE A 56 5.16 -10.55 15.15
CA PHE A 56 6.32 -11.37 14.80
C PHE A 56 7.38 -11.31 15.89
N HIS A 57 7.73 -10.12 16.37
CA HIS A 57 8.70 -9.94 17.44
C HIS A 57 8.26 -10.63 18.73
N SER A 58 6.98 -10.49 19.09
CA SER A 58 6.40 -11.17 20.25
C SER A 58 6.53 -12.69 20.14
N GLN A 59 6.25 -13.25 18.96
CA GLN A 59 6.41 -14.68 18.69
C GLN A 59 7.88 -15.11 18.76
N TRP A 60 8.80 -14.31 18.23
CA TRP A 60 10.24 -14.55 18.31
C TRP A 60 10.72 -14.64 19.77
N VAL A 61 10.24 -13.74 20.66
CA VAL A 61 10.55 -13.81 22.09
C VAL A 61 9.97 -15.07 22.74
N ILE A 62 8.73 -15.44 22.41
CA ILE A 62 8.06 -16.64 22.94
C ILE A 62 8.80 -17.92 22.53
N GLU A 63 9.31 -17.98 21.30
CA GLU A 63 10.06 -19.12 20.77
C GLU A 63 11.51 -19.19 21.29
N GLY A 64 11.93 -18.25 22.13
CA GLY A 64 13.28 -18.23 22.70
C GLY A 64 14.34 -17.67 21.76
N LYS A 65 13.96 -16.71 20.92
CA LYS A 65 14.84 -15.99 19.99
C LYS A 65 15.47 -16.87 18.90
N PRO A 66 14.68 -17.65 18.15
CA PRO A 66 15.21 -18.47 17.08
C PRO A 66 15.66 -17.61 15.88
N GLU A 67 16.49 -18.18 15.02
CA GLU A 67 16.75 -17.57 13.71
C GLU A 67 15.53 -17.64 12.80
N LEU A 68 14.78 -18.75 12.84
CA LEU A 68 13.54 -18.95 12.09
C LEU A 68 12.34 -18.95 13.04
N VAL A 69 11.39 -18.05 12.83
CA VAL A 69 10.16 -17.97 13.62
C VAL A 69 9.08 -18.84 12.97
N LYS A 70 8.54 -19.82 13.69
CA LYS A 70 7.61 -20.82 13.12
C LYS A 70 6.14 -20.54 13.42
N GLY A 71 5.84 -19.86 14.51
CA GLY A 71 4.47 -19.65 15.01
C GLY A 71 3.75 -18.42 14.48
N TYR A 72 4.33 -17.72 13.50
CA TYR A 72 3.73 -16.54 12.87
C TYR A 72 4.15 -16.43 11.40
N ALA A 73 3.37 -15.72 10.59
CA ALA A 73 3.71 -15.41 9.18
C ALA A 73 4.15 -16.64 8.36
N ASP A 74 3.30 -17.68 8.33
CA ASP A 74 3.54 -18.98 7.68
C ASP A 74 4.77 -19.78 8.17
N GLY A 75 5.46 -19.29 9.20
CA GLY A 75 6.58 -19.97 9.82
C GLY A 75 7.86 -20.04 8.95
N LYS A 76 8.00 -19.09 8.01
CA LYS A 76 9.09 -19.08 7.01
C LYS A 76 10.08 -17.94 7.17
N LEU A 77 9.72 -16.91 7.93
CA LEU A 77 10.55 -15.71 8.03
C LEU A 77 11.66 -15.91 9.07
N TYR A 78 12.87 -15.58 8.66
CA TYR A 78 14.01 -15.48 9.56
C TYR A 78 13.99 -14.12 10.25
N ALA A 79 14.50 -14.10 11.48
CA ALA A 79 14.62 -12.92 12.31
C ALA A 79 16.05 -12.35 12.24
N SER A 80 16.15 -11.02 12.28
CA SER A 80 17.39 -10.30 12.54
C SER A 80 17.85 -10.50 13.99
N ALA A 81 19.05 -10.00 14.31
CA ALA A 81 19.60 -10.05 15.67
C ALA A 81 18.69 -9.40 16.74
N ILE A 82 17.83 -8.46 16.34
CA ILE A 82 16.88 -7.77 17.22
C ILE A 82 15.47 -8.37 17.18
N GLY A 83 15.26 -9.45 16.44
CA GLY A 83 13.99 -10.19 16.46
C GLY A 83 12.92 -9.64 15.52
N TYR A 84 13.32 -9.02 14.41
CA TYR A 84 12.41 -8.53 13.36
C TYR A 84 12.67 -9.26 12.05
N PRO A 85 11.65 -9.47 11.22
CA PRO A 85 11.76 -10.33 10.04
C PRO A 85 12.72 -9.72 9.02
N ILE A 86 13.72 -10.50 8.57
CA ILE A 86 14.81 -10.03 7.70
C ILE A 86 14.73 -10.58 6.28
N ASN A 87 14.25 -11.82 6.12
CA ASN A 87 14.04 -12.51 4.84
C ASN A 87 13.32 -13.86 5.09
N ASP A 88 13.14 -14.66 4.03
CA ASP A 88 12.63 -16.04 4.09
C ASP A 88 13.69 -17.09 3.71
N ASP A 89 14.96 -16.69 3.66
CA ASP A 89 16.10 -17.56 3.43
C ASP A 89 17.10 -17.50 4.61
N ASN A 90 17.89 -18.55 4.82
CA ASN A 90 18.81 -18.60 5.96
C ASN A 90 20.07 -17.73 5.79
N ASN A 91 20.03 -16.73 4.91
CA ASN A 91 21.17 -15.87 4.59
C ASN A 91 21.36 -14.73 5.60
N GLN A 92 20.41 -14.53 6.53
CA GLN A 92 20.44 -13.48 7.58
C GLN A 92 20.82 -12.10 7.02
N SER A 93 20.33 -11.77 5.83
CA SER A 93 20.63 -10.53 5.13
C SER A 93 19.35 -9.96 4.55
N VAL A 94 19.23 -8.64 4.56
CA VAL A 94 18.19 -7.97 3.79
C VAL A 94 18.46 -8.20 2.32
N ASP A 95 17.47 -8.67 1.59
CA ASP A 95 17.55 -8.88 0.15
C ASP A 95 16.19 -8.67 -0.53
N GLY A 96 16.19 -8.54 -1.86
CA GLY A 96 14.98 -8.28 -2.64
C GLY A 96 13.89 -9.35 -2.46
N PRO A 97 14.20 -10.66 -2.62
CA PRO A 97 13.25 -11.73 -2.37
C PRO A 97 12.70 -11.73 -0.93
N GLY A 98 13.56 -11.48 0.06
CA GLY A 98 13.17 -11.34 1.46
C GLY A 98 12.20 -10.17 1.68
N CYS A 99 12.44 -9.00 1.10
CA CYS A 99 11.51 -7.88 1.18
C CYS A 99 10.11 -8.27 0.64
N LYS A 100 10.07 -9.01 -0.47
CA LYS A 100 8.80 -9.52 -0.99
C LYS A 100 8.11 -10.45 0.01
N SER A 101 8.82 -11.45 0.51
CA SER A 101 8.25 -12.48 1.38
C SER A 101 7.81 -11.91 2.73
N ILE A 102 8.54 -10.94 3.28
CA ILE A 102 8.17 -10.20 4.49
C ILE A 102 6.81 -9.52 4.30
N PHE A 103 6.64 -8.76 3.22
CA PHE A 103 5.40 -8.04 2.98
C PHE A 103 4.23 -9.00 2.74
N GLU A 104 4.40 -10.00 1.87
CA GLU A 104 3.35 -10.99 1.56
C GLU A 104 2.92 -11.79 2.80
N SER A 105 3.86 -12.11 3.70
CA SER A 105 3.55 -12.92 4.88
C SER A 105 2.96 -12.10 6.04
N LEU A 106 3.16 -10.78 6.07
CA LEU A 106 2.75 -9.91 7.18
C LEU A 106 1.56 -9.01 6.83
N VAL A 107 1.41 -8.62 5.58
CA VAL A 107 0.34 -7.73 5.13
C VAL A 107 -0.77 -8.58 4.51
N LEU A 108 -1.82 -8.84 5.29
CA LEU A 108 -2.98 -9.66 4.92
C LEU A 108 -3.97 -8.96 3.96
N SER A 109 -3.50 -8.02 3.12
CA SER A 109 -4.37 -7.28 2.21
C SER A 109 -4.38 -7.90 0.81
N GLU A 110 -5.48 -7.68 0.07
CA GLU A 110 -5.59 -8.06 -1.35
C GLU A 110 -4.79 -7.12 -2.28
N ILE A 111 -3.86 -6.33 -1.73
CA ILE A 111 -3.08 -5.39 -2.53
C ILE A 111 -2.05 -6.16 -3.33
N LYS A 112 -2.06 -5.93 -4.64
CA LYS A 112 -1.11 -6.53 -5.56
C LYS A 112 0.29 -6.01 -5.26
N LEU A 113 1.19 -6.92 -4.91
CA LEU A 113 2.61 -6.64 -4.75
C LEU A 113 3.35 -6.98 -6.06
N LEU A 114 4.04 -6.00 -6.62
CA LEU A 114 4.78 -6.12 -7.88
C LEU A 114 6.30 -5.95 -7.65
N PRO A 115 7.16 -6.60 -8.43
CA PRO A 115 8.58 -6.24 -8.44
C PRO A 115 8.76 -4.85 -9.09
N GLU A 116 9.81 -4.12 -8.70
CA GLU A 116 10.11 -2.79 -9.27
C GLU A 116 10.21 -2.78 -10.80
N ALA A 117 10.66 -3.90 -11.40
CA ALA A 117 10.75 -4.07 -12.84
C ALA A 117 9.40 -3.86 -13.56
N ASP A 118 8.29 -4.13 -12.86
CA ASP A 118 6.93 -4.03 -13.40
C ASP A 118 6.23 -2.71 -13.04
N LYS A 119 6.95 -1.72 -12.47
CA LYS A 119 6.36 -0.43 -12.04
C LYS A 119 5.61 0.33 -13.14
N VAL A 120 6.01 0.16 -14.40
CA VAL A 120 5.36 0.79 -15.56
C VAL A 120 3.96 0.20 -15.79
N SER A 121 3.73 -1.03 -15.35
CA SER A 121 2.44 -1.72 -15.43
C SER A 121 1.62 -1.58 -14.13
N ALA A 122 2.16 -0.91 -13.11
CA ALA A 122 1.47 -0.72 -11.84
C ALA A 122 0.31 0.27 -12.03
N GLY A 123 -0.89 -0.18 -11.67
CA GLY A 123 -2.06 0.67 -11.61
C GLY A 123 -2.06 1.52 -10.34
N GLU A 124 -2.95 2.51 -10.32
CA GLU A 124 -3.27 3.23 -9.10
C GLU A 124 -3.82 2.25 -8.04
N GLY A 125 -3.26 2.29 -6.84
CA GLY A 125 -3.56 1.36 -5.76
C GLY A 125 -2.61 0.17 -5.64
N ASP A 126 -1.77 -0.08 -6.63
CA ASP A 126 -0.77 -1.16 -6.56
C ASP A 126 0.44 -0.74 -5.70
N ILE A 127 1.12 -1.75 -5.14
CA ILE A 127 2.39 -1.58 -4.44
C ILE A 127 3.48 -2.31 -5.21
N PHE A 128 4.65 -1.71 -5.33
CA PHE A 128 5.84 -2.41 -5.77
C PHE A 128 6.91 -2.40 -4.69
N TYR A 129 7.62 -3.53 -4.58
CA TYR A 129 8.78 -3.63 -3.69
C TYR A 129 10.06 -3.40 -4.49
N HIS A 130 11.03 -2.79 -3.83
CA HIS A 130 12.39 -2.69 -4.35
C HIS A 130 13.42 -2.80 -3.23
N TYR A 131 14.64 -3.15 -3.65
CA TYR A 131 15.79 -3.31 -2.78
C TYR A 131 17.01 -2.73 -3.49
N THR A 132 17.72 -1.82 -2.83
CA THR A 132 18.81 -1.05 -3.44
C THR A 132 20.19 -1.58 -3.04
N GLY A 133 20.28 -2.68 -2.30
CA GLY A 133 21.54 -3.20 -1.76
C GLY A 133 21.91 -2.62 -0.40
N ASP A 134 21.01 -1.88 0.24
CA ASP A 134 21.19 -1.38 1.59
C ASP A 134 20.62 -2.35 2.64
N GLN A 135 20.41 -1.90 3.88
CA GLN A 135 19.78 -2.74 4.92
C GLN A 135 18.28 -2.45 5.03
N ARG A 136 17.61 -2.02 3.95
CA ARG A 136 16.20 -1.60 3.99
C ARG A 136 15.38 -2.22 2.87
N CYS A 137 14.14 -2.53 3.21
CA CYS A 137 13.10 -2.86 2.26
C CYS A 137 12.26 -1.64 1.96
N TYR A 138 11.94 -1.46 0.68
CA TYR A 138 11.15 -0.33 0.21
C TYR A 138 9.86 -0.83 -0.44
N TYR A 139 8.73 -0.32 0.04
CA TYR A 139 7.40 -0.64 -0.51
C TYR A 139 6.74 0.64 -0.98
N SER A 140 6.66 0.81 -2.29
CA SER A 140 6.17 2.03 -2.92
C SER A 140 4.75 1.84 -3.43
N TYR A 141 3.83 2.64 -2.90
CA TYR A 141 2.43 2.68 -3.27
C TYR A 141 2.19 3.71 -4.37
N VAL A 142 1.49 3.30 -5.42
CA VAL A 142 1.09 4.18 -6.53
C VAL A 142 -0.24 4.84 -6.17
N GLY A 143 -0.19 6.11 -5.77
CA GLY A 143 -1.36 6.94 -5.53
C GLY A 143 -1.92 7.58 -6.80
N GLY A 144 -2.90 8.47 -6.62
CA GLY A 144 -3.44 9.27 -7.71
C GLY A 144 -2.40 10.18 -8.34
N GLU A 145 -2.52 10.39 -9.65
CA GLU A 145 -1.62 11.26 -10.45
C GLU A 145 -0.14 10.81 -10.45
N SER A 146 0.12 9.50 -10.31
CA SER A 146 1.47 8.93 -10.27
C SER A 146 2.31 9.37 -9.08
N GLN A 147 1.67 9.87 -8.02
CA GLN A 147 2.31 10.16 -6.75
C GLN A 147 2.75 8.85 -6.08
N ILE A 148 4.02 8.77 -5.68
CA ILE A 148 4.59 7.57 -5.05
C ILE A 148 4.82 7.84 -3.57
N THR A 149 4.17 7.05 -2.71
CA THR A 149 4.42 7.05 -1.26
C THR A 149 5.17 5.78 -0.90
N THR A 150 6.31 5.90 -0.21
CA THR A 150 7.19 4.76 0.07
C THR A 150 7.25 4.46 1.55
N ILE A 151 7.01 3.20 1.92
CA ILE A 151 7.30 2.67 3.25
C ILE A 151 8.71 2.13 3.25
N HIS A 152 9.52 2.60 4.19
CA HIS A 152 10.88 2.14 4.46
C HIS A 152 10.85 1.24 5.69
N TYR A 153 11.44 0.05 5.58
CA TYR A 153 11.56 -0.89 6.69
C TYR A 153 12.99 -1.40 6.84
N ASP A 154 13.57 -1.19 8.00
CA ASP A 154 14.90 -1.68 8.38
C ASP A 154 14.77 -2.79 9.45
N PRO A 155 15.05 -4.05 9.11
CA PRO A 155 14.91 -5.17 10.05
C PRO A 155 16.00 -5.19 11.13
N ASN A 156 17.11 -4.46 10.95
CA ASN A 156 18.23 -4.44 11.90
C ASN A 156 18.06 -3.35 12.96
N THR A 157 17.27 -2.32 12.68
CA THR A 157 17.00 -1.22 13.61
C THR A 157 15.54 -1.12 14.04
N ARG A 158 14.62 -1.87 13.38
CA ARG A 158 13.17 -1.69 13.50
C ARG A 158 12.72 -0.27 13.14
N ASP A 159 13.46 0.39 12.26
CA ASP A 159 12.99 1.64 11.69
C ASP A 159 11.90 1.30 10.67
N LEU A 160 10.71 1.82 10.92
CA LEU A 160 9.59 1.77 9.99
C LEU A 160 9.13 3.21 9.80
N SER A 161 9.22 3.71 8.58
CA SER A 161 8.87 5.08 8.26
C SER A 161 8.15 5.17 6.92
N ILE A 162 7.41 6.26 6.74
CA ILE A 162 6.66 6.55 5.51
C ILE A 162 7.15 7.87 4.93
N GLU A 163 7.50 7.84 3.66
CA GLU A 163 7.90 9.00 2.88
C GLU A 163 6.79 9.34 1.89
N TYR A 164 6.21 10.52 2.06
CA TYR A 164 5.22 11.06 1.13
C TYR A 164 5.94 11.80 -0.01
N PRO A 165 5.36 11.84 -1.21
CA PRO A 165 5.89 12.65 -2.30
C PRO A 165 5.90 14.13 -1.89
N ALA A 166 6.90 14.87 -2.34
CA ALA A 166 6.96 16.31 -2.11
C ALA A 166 5.80 17.00 -2.84
N ASP A 167 5.04 17.83 -2.11
CA ASP A 167 3.95 18.66 -2.62
C ASP A 167 4.44 19.71 -3.65
#